data_AF-A0A935IER7-F1
#
_entry.id   AF-A0A935IER7-F1
#
_cell.length_a   1.000
_cell.length_b   1.000
_cell.length_c   1.000
_cell.angle_alpha   90.00
_cell.angle_beta   90.00
_cell.angle_gamma   90.00
#
_symmetry.space_group_name_H-M   'P 1'
#
loop_
_entity.id
_entity.type
_entity.pdbx_description
1 polymer ?
#
loop_
_entity_poly.entity_id
_entity_poly.type
_entity_poly.pdbx_seq_one_letter_code
_entity_poly.pdbx_strand_id
1 'polypeptide(L)'
;MELESEIKYKLSLWMKSKYSEEEVLLRLNEFPLSEFQKTEIFKSYKQGIHQIRTRVGFIYLGIGGVLGFVSCVFSMIIADHFWNSFFLYGGTSVAIVLAFIGFYFIFE
;
A
#
# COMPACT_ATOMS: atom_id res chain seq x y z
N MET A 1 14.41 9.92 -26.87
CA MET A 1 14.94 8.91 -25.93
C MET A 1 15.44 9.52 -24.62
N GLU A 2 16.21 10.62 -24.65
CA GLU A 2 16.71 11.26 -23.40
C GLU A 2 15.62 11.99 -22.58
N LEU A 3 14.64 12.62 -23.24
CA LEU A 3 13.55 13.31 -22.54
C LEU A 3 12.64 12.34 -21.77
N GLU A 4 12.35 11.16 -22.35
CA GLU A 4 11.50 10.15 -21.70
C GLU A 4 12.17 9.50 -20.48
N SER A 5 13.49 9.29 -20.52
CA SER A 5 14.23 8.76 -19.38
C SER A 5 14.33 9.79 -18.25
N GLU A 6 14.51 11.08 -18.58
CA GLU A 6 14.50 12.16 -17.60
C GLU A 6 13.13 12.30 -16.91
N ILE A 7 12.03 12.22 -17.68
CA ILE A 7 10.67 12.26 -17.14
C ILE A 7 10.41 11.07 -16.22
N LYS A 8 10.80 9.84 -16.62
CA LYS A 8 10.69 8.65 -15.76
C LYS A 8 11.46 8.80 -14.46
N TYR A 9 12.65 9.36 -14.51
CA TYR A 9 13.45 9.63 -13.31
C TYR A 9 12.75 10.64 -12.39
N LYS A 10 12.28 11.78 -12.93
CA LYS A 10 11.56 12.80 -12.14
C LYS A 10 10.27 12.26 -11.53
N LEU A 11 9.49 11.46 -12.26
CA LEU A 11 8.29 10.79 -11.76
C LEU A 11 8.57 9.88 -10.57
N SER A 12 9.65 9.08 -10.63
CA SER A 12 10.06 8.23 -9.52
C SER A 12 10.41 9.04 -8.27
N LEU A 13 11.02 10.21 -8.46
CA LEU A 13 11.34 11.14 -7.38
C LEU A 13 10.07 11.79 -6.82
N TRP A 14 9.12 12.14 -7.67
CA TRP A 14 7.85 12.73 -7.26
C TRP A 14 6.95 11.74 -6.52
N MET A 15 6.97 10.45 -6.88
CA MET A 15 6.29 9.40 -6.14
C MET A 15 6.82 9.28 -4.71
N LYS A 16 8.14 9.37 -4.50
CA LYS A 16 8.75 9.36 -3.16
C LYS A 16 8.39 10.59 -2.33
N SER A 17 8.23 11.73 -2.99
CA SER A 17 8.03 13.02 -2.34
C SER A 17 6.56 13.32 -2.01
N LYS A 18 5.62 12.43 -2.38
CA LYS A 18 4.16 12.61 -2.22
C LYS A 18 3.63 13.93 -2.82
N TYR A 19 4.13 14.33 -3.99
CA TYR A 19 3.55 15.48 -4.70
C TYR A 19 2.07 15.23 -5.01
N SER A 20 1.26 16.28 -4.94
CA SER A 20 -0.16 16.22 -5.26
C SER A 20 -0.39 16.01 -6.76
N GLU A 21 -1.55 15.45 -7.13
CA GLU A 21 -1.92 15.23 -8.54
C GLU A 21 -1.85 16.54 -9.35
N GLU A 22 -2.20 17.69 -8.74
CA GLU A 22 -2.18 19.01 -9.37
C GLU A 22 -0.76 19.53 -9.64
N GLU A 23 0.17 19.32 -8.71
CA GLU A 23 1.57 19.73 -8.87
C GLU A 23 2.27 18.91 -9.96
N VAL A 24 1.93 17.62 -10.09
CA VAL A 24 2.48 16.75 -11.13
C VAL A 24 1.97 17.19 -12.50
N LEU A 25 0.68 17.58 -12.62
CA LEU A 25 0.11 18.09 -13.87
C LEU A 25 0.72 19.43 -14.27
N LEU A 26 0.91 20.35 -13.32
CA LEU A 26 1.56 21.65 -13.58
C LEU A 26 2.98 21.45 -14.11
N ARG A 27 3.76 20.57 -13.48
CA ARG A 27 5.13 20.28 -13.94
C ARG A 27 5.17 19.48 -15.24
N LEU A 28 4.18 18.62 -15.52
CA LEU A 28 4.07 17.96 -16.83
C LEU A 28 3.76 18.95 -17.97
N ASN A 29 3.06 20.05 -17.66
CA ASN A 29 2.78 21.12 -18.62
C ASN A 29 4.00 21.98 -18.96
N GLU A 30 5.03 22.02 -18.12
CA GLU A 30 6.30 22.72 -18.40
C GLU A 30 7.15 21.99 -19.46
N PHE A 31 6.92 20.69 -19.66
CA PHE A 31 7.61 19.92 -20.69
C PHE A 31 6.88 20.04 -22.04
N PRO A 32 7.63 20.12 -23.17
CA PRO A 32 7.06 20.18 -24.52
C PRO A 32 6.54 18.80 -24.97
N LEU A 33 5.61 18.23 -24.21
CA LEU A 33 4.97 16.94 -24.47
C LEU A 33 3.62 17.17 -25.16
N SER A 34 3.24 16.23 -26.03
CA SER A 34 1.89 16.19 -26.56
C SER A 34 0.87 15.90 -25.44
N GLU A 35 -0.35 16.42 -25.56
CA GLU A 35 -1.43 16.17 -24.59
C GLU A 35 -1.69 14.67 -24.39
N PHE A 36 -1.54 13.87 -25.44
CA PHE A 36 -1.64 12.41 -25.36
C PHE A 36 -0.57 11.80 -24.44
N GLN A 37 0.70 12.16 -24.64
CA GLN A 37 1.79 11.66 -23.80
C GLN A 37 1.66 12.10 -22.35
N LYS A 38 1.18 13.33 -22.09
CA LYS A 38 0.93 13.81 -20.73
C LYS A 38 -0.09 12.94 -20.01
N THR A 39 -1.21 12.62 -20.66
CA THR A 39 -2.26 11.79 -20.05
C THR A 39 -1.79 10.36 -19.77
N GLU A 40 -0.99 9.78 -20.68
CA GLU A 40 -0.46 8.42 -20.52
C GLU A 40 0.56 8.32 -19.39
N ILE A 41 1.44 9.32 -19.29
CA ILE A 41 2.42 9.44 -18.21
C ILE A 41 1.72 9.66 -16.87
N PHE A 42 0.71 10.54 -16.82
CA PHE A 42 -0.07 10.79 -15.61
C PHE A 42 -0.85 9.55 -15.14
N LYS A 43 -1.45 8.81 -16.08
CA LYS A 43 -2.12 7.54 -15.78
C LYS A 43 -1.15 6.53 -15.19
N SER A 44 0.05 6.42 -15.77
CA SER A 44 1.12 5.55 -15.30
C SER A 44 1.61 5.94 -13.90
N TYR A 45 1.71 7.24 -13.61
CA TYR A 45 2.04 7.77 -12.27
C TYR A 45 1.01 7.36 -11.22
N LYS A 46 -0.29 7.57 -11.51
CA LYS A 46 -1.39 7.20 -10.62
C LYS A 46 -1.41 5.71 -10.34
N GLN A 47 -1.20 4.89 -11.38
CA GLN A 47 -1.09 3.44 -11.24
C GLN A 47 0.10 3.04 -10.35
N GLY A 48 1.25 3.72 -10.49
CA GLY A 48 2.42 3.48 -9.65
C GLY A 48 2.19 3.78 -8.17
N ILE A 49 1.54 4.91 -7.85
CA ILE A 49 1.17 5.24 -6.46
C ILE A 49 0.21 4.21 -5.88
N HIS A 50 -0.82 3.84 -6.64
CA HIS A 50 -1.78 2.84 -6.20
C HIS A 50 -1.08 1.50 -5.92
N GLN A 51 -0.21 1.03 -6.82
CA GLN A 51 0.57 -0.20 -6.61
C GLN A 51 1.45 -0.15 -5.34
N ILE A 52 2.07 0.99 -5.02
CA ILE A 52 2.85 1.15 -3.79
C ILE A 52 1.95 1.00 -2.55
N ARG A 53 0.78 1.64 -2.54
CA ARG A 53 -0.20 1.53 -1.45
C ARG A 53 -0.71 0.10 -1.31
N THR A 54 -1.12 -0.52 -2.42
CA THR A 54 -1.59 -1.91 -2.43
C THR A 54 -0.52 -2.86 -1.90
N ARG A 55 0.76 -2.66 -2.27
CA ARG A 55 1.87 -3.50 -1.78
C ARG A 55 2.05 -3.38 -0.27
N VAL A 56 1.94 -2.17 0.27
CA VAL A 56 1.97 -1.94 1.73
C VAL A 56 0.75 -2.61 2.39
N GLY A 57 -0.44 -2.48 1.80
CA GLY A 57 -1.64 -3.14 2.29
C GLY A 57 -1.53 -4.66 2.32
N PHE A 58 -0.93 -5.28 1.30
CA PHE A 58 -0.64 -6.72 1.30
C PHE A 58 0.34 -7.13 2.40
N ILE A 59 1.32 -6.29 2.74
CA ILE A 59 2.24 -6.55 3.86
C ILE A 59 1.46 -6.56 5.19
N TYR A 60 0.61 -5.55 5.42
CA TYR A 60 -0.23 -5.49 6.62
C TYR A 60 -1.20 -6.67 6.71
N LEU A 61 -1.83 -7.04 5.58
CA LEU A 61 -2.73 -8.18 5.50
C LEU A 61 -1.99 -9.49 5.76
N GLY A 62 -0.78 -9.66 5.23
CA GLY A 62 0.06 -10.82 5.51
C GLY A 62 0.44 -10.94 6.98
N ILE A 63 0.86 -9.83 7.60
CA ILE A 63 1.20 -9.80 9.04
C ILE A 63 -0.04 -10.10 9.88
N GLY A 64 -1.18 -9.47 9.58
CA GLY A 64 -2.45 -9.73 10.27
C GLY A 64 -2.90 -11.19 10.13
N GLY A 65 -2.81 -11.75 8.93
CA GLY A 65 -3.14 -13.15 8.67
C GLY A 65 -2.26 -14.14 9.45
N VAL A 66 -0.94 -13.91 9.48
CA VAL A 66 -0.02 -14.75 10.24
C VAL A 66 -0.25 -14.61 11.74
N LEU A 67 -0.43 -13.40 12.26
CA LEU A 67 -0.74 -13.16 13.68
C LEU A 67 -2.06 -13.83 14.09
N GLY A 68 -3.08 -13.73 13.24
CA GLY A 68 -4.37 -14.38 13.45
C GLY A 68 -4.24 -15.90 13.48
N PHE A 69 -3.52 -16.46 12.49
CA PHE A 69 -3.25 -17.89 12.43
C PHE A 69 -2.51 -18.40 13.68
N VAL A 70 -1.42 -17.75 14.07
CA VAL A 70 -0.65 -18.12 15.27
C VAL A 70 -1.51 -18.00 16.53
N SER A 71 -2.31 -16.94 16.67
CA SER A 71 -3.21 -16.75 17.81
C SER A 71 -4.25 -17.87 17.90
N CYS A 72 -4.85 -18.25 16.77
CA CYS A 72 -5.79 -19.36 16.71
C CYS A 72 -5.12 -20.71 17.05
N VAL A 73 -3.94 -20.99 16.52
CA VAL A 73 -3.21 -22.24 16.82
C VAL A 73 -2.83 -22.32 18.30
N PHE A 74 -2.32 -21.24 18.88
CA PHE A 74 -1.97 -21.21 20.31
C PHE A 74 -3.18 -21.39 21.22
N SER A 75 -4.34 -20.86 20.84
CA SER A 75 -5.59 -21.07 21.60
C SER A 75 -6.03 -22.53 21.67
N MET A 76 -5.68 -23.35 20.68
CA MET A 76 -6.00 -24.79 20.66
C MET A 76 -4.99 -25.62 21.45
N ILE A 77 -3.73 -25.19 21.53
CA ILE A 77 -2.64 -25.91 22.21
C ILE A 77 -2.63 -25.62 23.71
N ILE A 78 -2.95 -24.39 24.12
CA ILE A 78 -2.92 -24.01 25.54
C ILE A 78 -4.23 -24.44 26.21
N ALA A 79 -4.12 -25.45 27.08
CA ALA A 79 -5.22 -25.94 27.92
C ALA A 79 -5.55 -24.99 29.10
N ASP A 80 -4.69 -24.00 29.38
CA ASP A 80 -4.92 -23.02 30.44
C ASP A 80 -5.95 -21.96 30.01
N HIS A 81 -7.00 -21.80 30.82
CA HIS A 81 -8.19 -21.00 30.47
C HIS A 81 -7.87 -19.49 30.30
N PHE A 82 -6.88 -18.98 31.03
CA PHE A 82 -6.50 -17.56 30.99
C PHE A 82 -5.77 -17.22 29.68
N TRP A 83 -4.75 -18.00 29.35
CA TRP A 83 -3.96 -17.79 28.14
C TRP A 83 -4.73 -18.05 26.85
N ASN A 84 -5.62 -19.04 26.86
CA ASN A 84 -6.51 -19.29 25.72
C ASN A 84 -7.37 -18.06 25.41
N SER A 85 -8.03 -17.50 26.43
CA SER A 85 -8.85 -16.30 26.29
C SER A 85 -8.04 -15.10 25.80
N PHE A 86 -6.79 -14.95 26.27
CA PHE A 86 -5.92 -13.85 25.84
C PHE A 86 -5.54 -13.94 24.35
N PHE A 87 -5.17 -15.12 23.85
CA PHE A 87 -4.86 -15.27 22.42
C PHE A 87 -6.11 -15.22 21.54
N LEU A 88 -7.19 -15.86 21.97
CA LEU A 88 -8.43 -15.99 21.19
C LEU A 88 -9.26 -14.70 21.14
N TYR A 89 -9.18 -13.82 22.14
CA TYR A 89 -9.87 -12.52 22.13
C TYR A 89 -8.92 -11.34 21.95
N GLY A 90 -7.71 -11.39 22.51
CA GLY A 90 -6.73 -10.32 22.34
C GLY A 90 -6.02 -10.42 20.99
N GLY A 91 -5.26 -11.51 20.80
CA GLY A 91 -4.40 -11.69 19.62
C GLY A 91 -5.14 -11.68 18.29
N THR A 92 -6.26 -12.40 18.22
CA THR A 92 -7.13 -12.43 17.03
C THR A 92 -7.78 -11.08 16.73
N SER A 93 -8.24 -10.33 17.75
CA SER A 93 -8.83 -9.00 17.53
C SER A 93 -7.80 -8.04 16.94
N VAL A 94 -6.56 -8.06 17.45
CA VAL A 94 -5.46 -7.26 16.89
C VAL A 94 -5.15 -7.69 15.45
N ALA A 95 -5.13 -9.00 15.17
CA ALA A 95 -4.94 -9.53 13.84
C ALA A 95 -6.02 -9.06 12.85
N ILE A 96 -7.29 -9.03 13.28
CA ILE A 96 -8.42 -8.55 12.48
C ILE A 96 -8.28 -7.05 12.18
N VAL A 97 -7.93 -6.23 13.18
CA VAL A 97 -7.68 -4.80 12.97
C VAL A 97 -6.57 -4.57 11.95
N LEU A 98 -5.46 -5.30 12.07
CA LEU A 98 -4.36 -5.23 11.10
C LEU A 98 -4.78 -5.67 9.70
N ALA A 99 -5.64 -6.70 9.58
CA ALA A 99 -6.19 -7.13 8.30
C ALA A 99 -7.07 -6.05 7.67
N PHE A 100 -7.93 -5.38 8.45
CA PHE A 100 -8.75 -4.26 7.97
C PHE A 100 -7.92 -3.05 7.55
N ILE A 101 -6.84 -2.73 8.27
CA ILE A 101 -5.87 -1.72 7.85
C ILE A 101 -5.23 -2.12 6.51
N GLY A 102 -4.86 -3.39 6.36
CA GLY A 102 -4.35 -3.92 5.09
C GLY A 102 -5.34 -3.78 3.94
N PHE A 103 -6.61 -4.13 4.17
CA PHE A 103 -7.68 -3.95 3.18
C PHE A 103 -7.91 -2.49 2.81
N TYR A 104 -7.85 -1.58 3.80
CA TYR A 104 -7.97 -0.15 3.54
C TYR A 104 -6.90 0.34 2.57
N PHE A 105 -5.63 -0.05 2.76
CA PHE A 105 -4.55 0.30 1.84
C PHE A 105 -4.62 -0.40 0.46
N ILE A 106 -5.31 -1.53 0.35
CA ILE A 106 -5.49 -2.25 -0.92
C ILE A 106 -6.60 -1.60 -1.75
N PHE A 107 -7.71 -1.22 -1.11
CA PHE A 107 -8.89 -0.70 -1.78
C PHE A 107 -8.86 0.82 -2.01
N GLU A 108 -8.03 1.57 -1.28
CA GLU A 108 -7.84 3.02 -1.46
C GLU A 108 -6.61 3.40 -2.29
#